data_AF-A0A7J6W0S1-F1
#
_entry.id   AF-A0A7J6W0S1-F1
#
_cell.length_a   1.000
_cell.length_b   1.000
_cell.length_c   1.000
_cell.angle_alpha   90.00
_cell.angle_beta   90.00
_cell.angle_gamma   90.00
#
_symmetry.space_group_name_H-M   'P 1'
#
loop_
_entity.id
_entity.type
_entity.pdbx_description
1 polymer ?
#
loop_
_entity_poly.entity_id
_entity_poly.type
_entity_poly.pdbx_seq_one_letter_code
_entity_poly.pdbx_strand_id
1 'polypeptide(L)'
;MDSDLAASAQIRATFYPKFENEEPDKKVRQTMLERVSCGDAVLEVSLKHSGSLFMYAGNEGGAYSKNSYGNIYTAVGIFVLDRMFNEAWGTDAIEKQSKFNTFLEDNRICISMELVTAVLGDHGQRPQEDYVVVTAIAELGNGKPNFYSTPDIIAFCRTWRLPTNHVWLFSTRESVESFFATFDDLYEEGTATVVCEALDKVADLSVPGSIDHIKAQGEILEGLVGRIVSHDSLKSMEAILKKYPLPQLHCVDHDMGRQILLRRICAEKTDEEEKIKAILETIPADYSTAKLQEIIRLVQEKTGKGEKAFKVEVKCYTNRHKMSLMSGDNLHYKMVIHVRDDLTFQKYKEKMRSNPELWPLYRGFFVDLNLFKVNKETTDAEGSNVLAKEVNCDCGTSTSRTEVLAAYKDTTLMIKLKFLKYKSQTFLIRNGLKTLYREEGEVLKAYKKEYSRQMSKWNVSARKQEELSKMLDKWAGYILKKKQNGEKQVQARTYLHEVEPFLLREILQKKLLFHDSNGNNASAQNFIFGCSHDNIISVRGEGIPGVMGL
;
A
#
# COMPACT_ATOMS: atom_id res chain seq x y z
N MET A 1 24.30 -30.78 20.71
CA MET A 1 23.12 -30.83 19.82
C MET A 1 22.01 -31.47 20.63
N ASP A 2 21.14 -30.68 21.24
CA ASP A 2 19.94 -31.22 21.90
C ASP A 2 18.95 -31.61 20.80
N SER A 3 18.74 -32.92 20.61
CA SER A 3 17.90 -33.53 19.58
C SER A 3 16.39 -33.33 19.80
N ASP A 4 16.01 -32.52 20.79
CA ASP A 4 14.66 -32.51 21.36
C ASP A 4 14.01 -31.11 21.25
N LEU A 5 14.46 -30.23 20.36
CA LEU A 5 13.89 -28.88 20.17
C LEU A 5 13.11 -28.78 18.85
N ALA A 6 11.82 -28.44 18.95
CA ALA A 6 10.92 -28.21 17.82
C ALA A 6 10.56 -26.73 17.66
N ALA A 7 10.24 -26.33 16.43
CA ALA A 7 9.81 -24.98 16.10
C ALA A 7 8.44 -25.00 15.43
N SER A 8 7.55 -24.07 15.79
CA SER A 8 6.33 -23.78 15.04
C SER A 8 6.34 -22.32 14.59
N ALA A 9 5.79 -22.06 13.40
CA ALA A 9 5.82 -20.77 12.75
C ALA A 9 4.43 -20.39 12.24
N GLN A 10 3.99 -19.18 12.59
CA GLN A 10 2.69 -18.66 12.22
C GLN A 10 2.85 -17.32 11.51
N ILE A 11 2.43 -17.23 10.24
CA ILE A 11 2.32 -15.93 9.56
C ILE A 11 1.29 -15.07 10.30
N ARG A 12 1.66 -13.83 10.61
CA ARG A 12 0.79 -12.86 11.33
C ARG A 12 0.33 -11.71 10.45
N ALA A 13 1.12 -11.36 9.45
CA ALA A 13 0.73 -10.37 8.45
C ALA A 13 1.51 -10.56 7.15
N THR A 14 0.82 -10.28 6.06
CA THR A 14 1.37 -10.25 4.71
C THR A 14 0.52 -9.36 3.82
N PHE A 15 1.14 -8.73 2.82
CA PHE A 15 0.45 -8.06 1.72
C PHE A 15 0.63 -8.85 0.42
N TYR A 16 -0.03 -8.42 -0.65
CA TYR A 16 0.19 -9.00 -1.98
C TYR A 16 1.70 -9.11 -2.32
N PRO A 17 2.08 -10.14 -3.09
CA PRO A 17 3.41 -10.22 -3.69
C PRO A 17 3.79 -8.92 -4.40
N LYS A 18 5.08 -8.64 -4.50
CA LYS A 18 5.57 -7.44 -5.21
C LYS A 18 5.06 -7.41 -6.65
N PHE A 19 4.33 -6.34 -6.99
CA PHE A 19 3.92 -6.01 -8.35
C PHE A 19 4.56 -4.70 -8.83
N GLU A 20 4.76 -4.61 -10.15
CA GLU A 20 5.60 -3.60 -10.78
C GLU A 20 4.80 -2.42 -11.30
N ASN A 21 5.51 -1.30 -11.50
CA ASN A 21 4.95 -0.20 -12.26
C ASN A 21 4.92 -0.58 -13.74
N GLU A 22 4.05 0.06 -14.49
CA GLU A 22 4.17 0.02 -15.93
C GLU A 22 5.55 0.46 -16.43
N GLU A 23 6.07 -0.31 -17.38
CA GLU A 23 7.28 -0.01 -18.13
C GLU A 23 6.94 0.49 -19.55
N PRO A 24 7.84 1.25 -20.21
CA PRO A 24 7.59 1.79 -21.54
C PRO A 24 7.30 0.75 -22.62
N ASP A 25 7.69 -0.51 -22.43
CA ASP A 25 7.45 -1.59 -23.38
C ASP A 25 6.02 -2.13 -23.37
N LYS A 26 5.19 -1.70 -22.40
CA LYS A 26 3.78 -2.05 -22.22
C LYS A 26 3.50 -3.56 -22.20
N LYS A 27 4.50 -4.43 -21.97
CA LYS A 27 4.33 -5.90 -22.05
C LYS A 27 3.26 -6.43 -21.11
N VAL A 28 3.22 -5.91 -19.87
CA VAL A 28 2.23 -6.34 -18.88
C VAL A 28 0.80 -6.03 -19.34
N ARG A 29 0.58 -4.86 -19.95
CA ARG A 29 -0.73 -4.49 -20.51
C ARG A 29 -1.14 -5.43 -21.64
N GLN A 30 -0.21 -5.76 -22.53
CA GLN A 30 -0.48 -6.68 -23.64
C GLN A 30 -0.86 -8.08 -23.14
N THR A 31 -0.16 -8.59 -22.13
CA THR A 31 -0.50 -9.88 -21.50
C THR A 31 -1.87 -9.83 -20.81
N MET A 32 -2.21 -8.72 -20.15
CA MET A 32 -3.55 -8.53 -19.56
C MET A 32 -4.64 -8.55 -20.64
N LEU A 33 -4.44 -7.83 -21.74
CA LEU A 33 -5.36 -7.78 -22.87
C LEU A 33 -5.58 -9.15 -23.50
N GLU A 34 -4.51 -9.92 -23.70
CA GLU A 34 -4.58 -11.28 -24.25
C GLU A 34 -5.38 -12.23 -23.35
N ARG A 35 -5.16 -12.17 -22.04
CA ARG A 35 -5.90 -13.00 -21.05
C ARG A 35 -7.39 -12.73 -21.08
N VAL A 36 -7.79 -11.46 -21.17
CA VAL A 36 -9.21 -11.08 -21.28
C VAL A 36 -9.77 -11.45 -22.65
N SER A 37 -9.01 -11.24 -23.73
CA SER A 37 -9.42 -11.59 -25.11
C SER A 37 -9.70 -13.10 -25.28
N CYS A 38 -8.98 -13.95 -24.57
CA CYS A 38 -9.19 -15.40 -24.56
C CYS A 38 -10.40 -15.83 -23.72
N GLY A 39 -11.04 -14.92 -22.97
CA GLY A 39 -12.13 -15.24 -22.04
C GLY A 39 -11.67 -15.90 -20.73
N ASP A 40 -10.35 -15.95 -20.48
CA ASP A 40 -9.78 -16.60 -19.29
C ASP A 40 -9.99 -15.78 -18.00
N ALA A 41 -10.28 -14.48 -18.14
CA ALA A 41 -10.10 -13.51 -17.08
C ALA A 41 -10.91 -12.22 -17.29
N VAL A 42 -11.07 -11.47 -16.21
CA VAL A 42 -11.51 -10.06 -16.20
C VAL A 42 -10.34 -9.19 -15.74
N LEU A 43 -10.16 -8.01 -16.34
CA LEU A 43 -9.29 -6.98 -15.81
C LEU A 43 -10.05 -6.17 -14.77
N GLU A 44 -9.56 -6.18 -13.55
CA GLU A 44 -10.02 -5.30 -12.48
C GLU A 44 -9.06 -4.13 -12.31
N VAL A 45 -9.61 -2.93 -12.12
CA VAL A 45 -8.84 -1.73 -11.84
C VAL A 45 -9.38 -1.07 -10.58
N SER A 46 -8.50 -0.64 -9.68
CA SER A 46 -8.88 0.13 -8.49
C SER A 46 -8.10 1.42 -8.36
N LEU A 47 -8.65 2.41 -7.65
CA LEU A 47 -7.88 3.62 -7.32
C LEU A 47 -6.64 3.25 -6.51
N LYS A 48 -5.52 3.91 -6.85
CA LYS A 48 -4.33 3.87 -6.02
C LYS A 48 -4.34 5.07 -5.09
N HIS A 49 -4.79 4.85 -3.85
CA HIS A 49 -4.69 5.84 -2.78
C HIS A 49 -3.23 6.17 -2.45
N SER A 50 -3.02 7.38 -1.94
CA SER A 50 -1.71 7.96 -1.69
C SER A 50 -1.43 8.01 -0.20
N GLY A 51 -1.07 6.86 0.38
CA GLY A 51 -0.85 6.74 1.81
C GLY A 51 0.27 5.78 2.16
N SER A 52 0.12 5.14 3.31
CA SER A 52 1.05 4.15 3.85
C SER A 52 0.35 2.81 4.03
N LEU A 53 0.98 1.72 3.60
CA LEU A 53 0.48 0.38 3.86
C LEU A 53 0.41 0.12 5.37
N PHE A 54 -0.80 -0.14 5.85
CA PHE A 54 -1.14 -0.52 7.22
C PHE A 54 -1.85 -1.86 7.19
N MET A 55 -1.42 -2.80 8.02
CA MET A 55 -1.99 -4.14 8.11
C MET A 55 -2.40 -4.42 9.55
N TYR A 56 -3.52 -5.11 9.72
CA TYR A 56 -4.10 -5.40 11.03
C TYR A 56 -4.64 -6.83 11.06
N ALA A 57 -4.46 -7.53 12.18
CA ALA A 57 -4.84 -8.94 12.32
C ALA A 57 -5.57 -9.22 13.65
N GLY A 58 -6.19 -8.19 14.24
CA GLY A 58 -6.77 -8.25 15.59
C GLY A 58 -5.80 -7.75 16.66
N ASN A 59 -6.25 -7.73 17.90
CA ASN A 59 -5.49 -7.21 19.04
C ASN A 59 -4.27 -8.10 19.35
N GLU A 60 -4.47 -9.41 19.38
CA GLU A 60 -3.41 -10.39 19.57
C GLU A 60 -2.62 -10.60 18.27
N GLY A 61 -3.30 -10.53 17.12
CA GLY A 61 -2.68 -10.60 15.79
C GLY A 61 -1.69 -9.47 15.53
N GLY A 62 -2.01 -8.28 16.02
CA GLY A 62 -1.18 -7.09 16.00
C GLY A 62 -1.38 -6.21 14.77
N ALA A 63 -0.70 -5.06 14.81
CA ALA A 63 -0.72 -4.06 13.76
C ALA A 63 0.68 -3.89 13.15
N TYR A 64 0.72 -3.72 11.84
CA TYR A 64 1.95 -3.76 11.05
C TYR A 64 1.95 -2.65 10.00
N SER A 65 3.12 -2.08 9.78
CA SER A 65 3.43 -1.24 8.63
C SER A 65 4.29 -2.05 7.66
N LYS A 66 4.46 -1.55 6.43
CA LYS A 66 5.16 -2.24 5.34
C LYS A 66 6.39 -3.07 5.72
N ASN A 67 7.24 -2.62 6.64
CA ASN A 67 8.46 -3.33 7.06
C ASN A 67 8.73 -3.25 8.57
N SER A 68 7.73 -2.86 9.38
CA SER A 68 7.92 -2.66 10.82
C SER A 68 6.61 -2.75 11.60
N TYR A 69 6.70 -2.98 12.90
CA TYR A 69 5.57 -2.97 13.83
C TYR A 69 5.93 -2.14 15.07
N GLY A 70 4.93 -1.71 15.84
CA GLY A 70 5.14 -0.93 17.08
C GLY A 70 5.75 0.45 16.84
N ASN A 71 5.46 1.08 15.70
CA ASN A 71 5.96 2.41 15.34
C ASN A 71 4.80 3.43 15.21
N ILE A 72 5.14 4.67 14.86
CA ILE A 72 4.14 5.73 14.66
C ILE A 72 3.13 5.40 13.55
N TYR A 73 3.52 4.69 12.49
CA TYR A 73 2.61 4.31 11.40
C TYR A 73 1.55 3.31 11.89
N THR A 74 1.96 2.31 12.68
CA THR A 74 1.02 1.35 13.27
C THR A 74 0.13 1.99 14.32
N ALA A 75 0.66 2.94 15.09
CA ALA A 75 -0.11 3.68 16.09
C ALA A 75 -1.20 4.54 15.44
N VAL A 76 -0.83 5.34 14.43
CA VAL A 76 -1.78 6.17 13.69
C VAL A 76 -2.80 5.29 12.95
N GLY A 77 -2.37 4.16 12.39
CA GLY A 77 -3.27 3.22 11.73
C GLY A 77 -4.34 2.63 12.67
N ILE A 78 -3.95 2.23 13.88
CA ILE A 78 -4.91 1.77 14.90
C ILE A 78 -5.86 2.91 15.26
N PHE A 79 -5.32 4.10 15.58
CA PHE A 79 -6.14 5.25 15.96
C PHE A 79 -7.18 5.63 14.89
N VAL A 80 -6.78 5.66 13.62
CA VAL A 80 -7.70 5.96 12.52
C VAL A 80 -8.73 4.84 12.37
N LEU A 81 -8.33 3.56 12.44
CA LEU A 81 -9.27 2.44 12.37
C LEU A 81 -10.31 2.50 13.50
N ASP A 82 -9.88 2.75 14.74
CA ASP A 82 -10.76 2.90 15.91
C ASP A 82 -11.76 4.04 15.70
N ARG A 83 -11.29 5.20 15.22
CA ARG A 83 -12.15 6.35 14.88
C ARG A 83 -13.20 5.97 13.85
N MET A 84 -12.82 5.25 12.80
CA MET A 84 -13.75 4.82 11.75
C MET A 84 -14.79 3.81 12.25
N PHE A 85 -14.44 2.93 13.20
CA PHE A 85 -15.41 2.08 13.87
C PHE A 85 -16.42 2.90 14.68
N ASN A 86 -15.96 3.94 15.38
CA ASN A 86 -16.84 4.86 16.11
C ASN A 86 -17.80 5.60 15.17
N GLU A 87 -17.32 6.10 14.03
CA GLU A 87 -18.17 6.74 13.02
C GLU A 87 -19.19 5.77 12.40
N ALA A 88 -18.77 4.53 12.15
CA ALA A 88 -19.61 3.54 11.49
C ALA A 88 -20.68 2.91 12.39
N TRP A 89 -20.40 2.78 13.69
CA TRP A 89 -21.21 2.01 14.64
C TRP A 89 -21.70 2.81 15.85
N GLY A 90 -21.23 4.05 16.04
CA GLY A 90 -21.65 4.92 17.14
C GLY A 90 -21.41 4.26 18.51
N THR A 91 -22.46 4.18 19.33
CA THR A 91 -22.41 3.58 20.67
C THR A 91 -22.01 2.11 20.67
N ASP A 92 -22.24 1.40 19.57
CA ASP A 92 -21.97 -0.03 19.46
C ASP A 92 -20.52 -0.32 19.04
N ALA A 93 -19.72 0.71 18.77
CA ALA A 93 -18.38 0.58 18.18
C ALA A 93 -17.45 -0.33 18.99
N ILE A 94 -17.44 -0.21 20.32
CA ILE A 94 -16.60 -1.04 21.20
C ILE A 94 -16.96 -2.52 21.07
N GLU A 95 -18.25 -2.85 21.12
CA GLU A 95 -18.72 -4.23 20.99
C GLU A 95 -18.42 -4.80 19.59
N LYS A 96 -18.68 -4.00 18.55
CA LYS A 96 -18.46 -4.39 17.16
C LYS A 96 -16.97 -4.58 16.85
N GLN A 97 -16.13 -3.71 17.38
CA GLN A 97 -14.69 -3.83 17.24
C GLN A 97 -14.13 -5.03 18.00
N SER A 98 -14.64 -5.33 19.20
CA SER A 98 -14.27 -6.55 19.91
C SER A 98 -14.64 -7.81 19.12
N LYS A 99 -15.87 -7.87 18.59
CA LYS A 99 -16.32 -8.98 17.72
C LYS A 99 -15.48 -9.09 16.44
N PHE A 100 -15.12 -7.94 15.86
CA PHE A 100 -14.26 -7.88 14.68
C PHE A 100 -12.88 -8.46 14.97
N ASN A 101 -12.26 -8.09 16.08
CA ASN A 101 -10.94 -8.57 16.46
C ASN A 101 -10.94 -10.08 16.72
N THR A 102 -11.93 -10.58 17.46
CA THR A 102 -12.12 -12.01 17.65
C THR A 102 -12.30 -12.74 16.32
N PHE A 103 -13.11 -12.18 15.41
CA PHE A 103 -13.29 -12.76 14.07
C PHE A 103 -11.97 -12.83 13.30
N LEU A 104 -11.16 -11.77 13.29
CA LEU A 104 -9.85 -11.78 12.61
C LEU A 104 -8.91 -12.83 13.22
N GLU A 105 -8.91 -12.96 14.54
CA GLU A 105 -8.02 -13.87 15.26
C GLU A 105 -8.41 -15.34 15.03
N ASP A 106 -9.70 -15.66 15.21
CA ASP A 106 -10.24 -17.02 15.07
C ASP A 106 -10.09 -17.55 13.64
N ASN A 107 -10.28 -16.67 12.65
CA ASN A 107 -10.19 -17.03 11.23
C ASN A 107 -8.79 -16.78 10.65
N ARG A 108 -7.82 -16.34 11.46
CA ARG A 108 -6.44 -16.01 11.04
C ARG A 108 -6.40 -15.06 9.84
N ILE A 109 -7.16 -13.98 9.90
CA ILE A 109 -7.28 -12.99 8.83
C ILE A 109 -6.37 -11.79 9.11
N CYS A 110 -5.63 -11.37 8.09
CA CYS A 110 -4.94 -10.09 8.05
C CYS A 110 -5.58 -9.19 7.00
N ILE A 111 -6.09 -8.04 7.44
CA ILE A 111 -6.57 -6.98 6.55
C ILE A 111 -5.41 -6.03 6.23
N SER A 112 -5.29 -5.66 4.96
CA SER A 112 -4.34 -4.68 4.48
C SER A 112 -5.06 -3.46 3.93
N MET A 113 -4.66 -2.31 4.42
CA MET A 113 -5.29 -1.03 4.15
C MET A 113 -4.25 -0.01 3.70
N GLU A 114 -4.69 0.93 2.86
CA GLU A 114 -3.93 2.17 2.67
C GLU A 114 -4.36 3.16 3.76
N LEU A 115 -3.43 3.55 4.63
CA LEU A 115 -3.62 4.60 5.63
C LEU A 115 -3.27 5.95 5.02
N VAL A 116 -4.30 6.76 4.78
CA VAL A 116 -4.19 8.09 4.19
C VAL A 116 -4.30 9.10 5.32
N THR A 117 -3.22 9.87 5.54
CA THR A 117 -3.15 10.85 6.62
C THR A 117 -2.07 11.89 6.36
N ALA A 118 -2.32 13.12 6.79
CA ALA A 118 -1.34 14.20 6.74
C ALA A 118 -0.25 14.11 7.84
N VAL A 119 -0.42 13.21 8.81
CA VAL A 119 0.45 13.07 10.00
C VAL A 119 1.75 12.32 9.67
N LEU A 120 1.67 11.30 8.80
CA LEU A 120 2.79 10.39 8.52
C LEU A 120 3.72 10.89 7.40
N GLY A 121 3.40 12.05 6.84
CA GLY A 121 4.16 12.70 5.79
C GLY A 121 3.33 12.89 4.53
N ASP A 122 3.78 13.82 3.71
CA ASP A 122 3.07 14.25 2.52
C ASP A 122 3.31 13.29 1.33
N HIS A 123 2.23 12.86 0.67
CA HIS A 123 2.26 11.96 -0.48
C HIS A 123 1.42 12.52 -1.64
N GLY A 124 2.07 13.21 -2.60
CA GLY A 124 1.44 13.71 -3.83
C GLY A 124 0.41 14.84 -3.68
N GLN A 125 -0.42 14.83 -2.64
CA GLN A 125 -1.32 15.88 -2.19
C GLN A 125 -1.57 15.69 -0.68
N ARG A 126 -1.81 16.78 0.05
CA ARG A 126 -2.14 16.70 1.46
C ARG A 126 -3.63 16.31 1.60
N PRO A 127 -3.94 15.18 2.27
CA PRO A 127 -5.33 14.75 2.43
C PRO A 127 -6.10 15.73 3.34
N GLN A 128 -7.41 15.82 3.12
CA GLN A 128 -8.32 16.64 3.92
C GLN A 128 -8.83 15.89 5.15
N GLU A 129 -8.90 14.55 5.06
CA GLU A 129 -9.34 13.66 6.13
C GLU A 129 -8.35 12.52 6.34
N ASP A 130 -8.29 12.01 7.58
CA ASP A 130 -7.49 10.82 7.92
C ASP A 130 -8.37 9.57 7.84
N TYR A 131 -8.05 8.64 6.94
CA TYR A 131 -8.86 7.43 6.75
C TYR A 131 -8.01 6.21 6.38
N VAL A 132 -8.63 5.03 6.51
CA VAL A 132 -8.10 3.79 5.95
C VAL A 132 -9.01 3.29 4.84
N VAL A 133 -8.45 2.66 3.83
CA VAL A 133 -9.23 1.96 2.78
C VAL A 133 -8.70 0.55 2.60
N VAL A 134 -9.59 -0.44 2.64
CA VAL A 134 -9.20 -1.86 2.50
C VAL A 134 -8.79 -2.13 1.05
N THR A 135 -7.60 -2.71 0.90
CA THR A 135 -7.00 -3.02 -0.41
C THR A 135 -6.72 -4.51 -0.61
N ALA A 136 -6.53 -5.25 0.49
CA ALA A 136 -6.39 -6.70 0.45
C ALA A 136 -6.85 -7.34 1.77
N ILE A 137 -7.31 -8.57 1.70
CA ILE A 137 -7.57 -9.42 2.86
C ILE A 137 -6.90 -10.76 2.60
N ALA A 138 -6.08 -11.21 3.56
CA ALA A 138 -5.34 -12.45 3.48
C ALA A 138 -5.76 -13.39 4.62
N GLU A 139 -6.16 -14.60 4.27
CA GLU A 139 -6.34 -15.70 5.21
C GLU A 139 -5.00 -16.43 5.39
N LEU A 140 -4.49 -16.43 6.62
CA LEU A 140 -3.12 -16.80 6.98
C LEU A 140 -3.03 -18.23 7.54
N GLY A 141 -3.74 -19.20 6.96
CA GLY A 141 -3.79 -20.60 7.42
C GLY A 141 -2.42 -21.31 7.54
N ASN A 142 -2.41 -22.64 7.57
CA ASN A 142 -1.16 -23.41 7.72
C ASN A 142 -0.34 -23.56 6.42
N GLY A 143 -0.72 -22.82 5.37
CA GLY A 143 -0.11 -22.89 4.04
C GLY A 143 0.13 -21.50 3.43
N LYS A 144 0.22 -21.44 2.10
CA LYS A 144 0.35 -20.17 1.37
C LYS A 144 -0.87 -19.27 1.70
N PRO A 145 -0.66 -17.99 2.07
CA PRO A 145 -1.75 -17.04 2.27
C PRO A 145 -2.73 -17.03 1.10
N ASN A 146 -4.01 -17.20 1.41
CA ASN A 146 -5.09 -17.09 0.42
C ASN A 146 -5.63 -15.66 0.44
N PHE A 147 -5.75 -15.02 -0.72
CA PHE A 147 -6.25 -13.65 -0.81
C PHE A 147 -7.70 -13.65 -1.26
N TYR A 148 -8.52 -12.86 -0.56
CA TYR A 148 -9.93 -12.71 -0.90
C TYR A 148 -10.09 -12.13 -2.31
N SER A 149 -11.11 -12.63 -3.00
CA SER A 149 -11.57 -11.98 -4.23
C SER A 149 -12.17 -10.61 -3.90
N THR A 150 -12.24 -9.70 -4.86
CA THR A 150 -12.83 -8.36 -4.64
C THR A 150 -14.29 -8.40 -4.19
N PRO A 151 -15.15 -9.28 -4.76
CA PRO A 151 -16.49 -9.49 -4.21
C PRO A 151 -16.45 -9.86 -2.72
N ASP A 152 -15.54 -10.76 -2.30
CA ASP A 152 -15.42 -11.15 -0.89
C ASP A 152 -14.88 -10.00 -0.03
N ILE A 153 -13.94 -9.20 -0.54
CA ILE A 153 -13.48 -7.98 0.14
C ILE A 153 -14.65 -7.01 0.35
N ILE A 154 -15.47 -6.78 -0.68
CA ILE A 154 -16.63 -5.88 -0.58
C ILE A 154 -17.66 -6.43 0.41
N ALA A 155 -17.95 -7.73 0.36
CA ALA A 155 -18.86 -8.37 1.30
C ALA A 155 -18.35 -8.24 2.75
N PHE A 156 -17.07 -8.52 2.97
CA PHE A 156 -16.40 -8.37 4.26
C PHE A 156 -16.48 -6.91 4.75
N CYS A 157 -16.07 -5.96 3.92
CA CYS A 157 -16.07 -4.54 4.27
C CYS A 157 -17.48 -4.04 4.58
N ARG A 158 -18.50 -4.40 3.79
CA ARG A 158 -19.89 -3.98 4.06
C ARG A 158 -20.45 -4.62 5.32
N THR A 159 -20.06 -5.85 5.64
CA THR A 159 -20.43 -6.52 6.90
C THR A 159 -19.88 -5.77 8.11
N TRP A 160 -18.61 -5.34 8.05
CA TRP A 160 -17.94 -4.65 9.15
C TRP A 160 -18.00 -3.11 9.07
N ARG A 161 -18.67 -2.58 8.05
CA ARG A 161 -18.74 -1.15 7.68
C ARG A 161 -17.35 -0.50 7.51
N LEU A 162 -16.40 -1.27 6.98
CA LEU A 162 -15.07 -0.78 6.65
C LEU A 162 -15.05 -0.12 5.27
N PRO A 163 -14.14 0.83 5.03
CA PRO A 163 -14.08 1.49 3.74
C PRO A 163 -13.62 0.60 2.59
N THR A 164 -14.37 0.67 1.49
CA THR A 164 -14.08 -0.01 0.23
C THR A 164 -13.46 0.96 -0.78
N ASN A 165 -12.58 0.43 -1.62
CA ASN A 165 -11.98 1.16 -2.73
C ASN A 165 -12.96 1.28 -3.91
N HIS A 166 -12.77 2.28 -4.76
CA HIS A 166 -13.46 2.36 -6.06
C HIS A 166 -12.84 1.33 -7.01
N VAL A 167 -13.68 0.49 -7.60
CA VAL A 167 -13.28 -0.61 -8.49
C VAL A 167 -14.04 -0.56 -9.81
N TRP A 168 -13.34 -0.82 -10.91
CA TRP A 168 -13.89 -0.99 -12.25
C TRP A 168 -13.53 -2.37 -12.80
N LEU A 169 -14.45 -3.01 -13.51
CA LEU A 169 -14.24 -4.29 -14.20
C LEU A 169 -14.35 -4.14 -15.72
N PHE A 170 -13.46 -4.81 -16.43
CA PHE A 170 -13.34 -4.84 -17.90
C PHE A 170 -13.19 -6.30 -18.34
N SER A 171 -14.24 -6.84 -18.95
CA SER A 171 -14.43 -8.27 -19.24
C SER A 171 -14.26 -8.62 -20.71
N THR A 172 -14.17 -7.62 -21.58
CA THR A 172 -14.02 -7.80 -23.03
C THR A 172 -12.73 -7.16 -23.53
N ARG A 173 -12.24 -7.60 -24.70
CA ARG A 173 -11.08 -6.98 -25.35
C ARG A 173 -11.31 -5.47 -25.57
N GLU A 174 -12.49 -5.11 -26.07
CA GLU A 174 -12.86 -3.73 -26.38
C GLU A 174 -12.87 -2.84 -25.13
N SER A 175 -13.44 -3.35 -24.02
CA SER A 175 -13.46 -2.62 -22.73
C SER A 175 -12.04 -2.38 -22.17
N VAL A 176 -11.14 -3.36 -22.29
CA VAL A 176 -9.74 -3.24 -21.84
C VAL A 176 -8.94 -2.28 -22.73
N GLU A 177 -9.12 -2.33 -24.05
CA GLU A 177 -8.50 -1.36 -24.98
C GLU A 177 -9.01 0.06 -24.67
N SER A 178 -10.30 0.23 -24.42
CA SER A 178 -10.91 1.51 -24.03
C SER A 178 -10.36 2.03 -22.70
N PHE A 179 -10.17 1.15 -21.72
CA PHE A 179 -9.52 1.50 -20.46
C PHE A 179 -8.11 2.04 -20.67
N PHE A 180 -7.26 1.32 -21.40
CA PHE A 180 -5.87 1.74 -21.59
C PHE A 180 -5.75 2.99 -22.45
N ALA A 181 -6.62 3.17 -23.45
CA ALA A 181 -6.71 4.41 -24.22
C ALA A 181 -7.10 5.60 -23.32
N THR A 182 -8.15 5.43 -22.50
CA THR A 182 -8.60 6.45 -21.54
C THR A 182 -7.50 6.81 -20.54
N PHE A 183 -6.77 5.82 -20.02
CA PHE A 183 -5.64 6.07 -19.12
C PHE A 183 -4.52 6.86 -19.82
N ASP A 184 -4.18 6.50 -21.06
CA ASP A 184 -3.11 7.18 -21.81
C ASP A 184 -3.50 8.64 -22.14
N ASP A 185 -4.77 8.89 -22.48
CA ASP A 185 -5.31 10.24 -22.72
C ASP A 185 -5.29 11.12 -21.47
N LEU A 186 -5.58 10.53 -20.31
CA LEU A 186 -5.62 11.23 -19.02
C LEU A 186 -4.30 11.19 -18.25
N TYR A 187 -3.28 10.52 -18.78
CA TYR A 187 -2.00 10.28 -18.11
C TYR A 187 -1.35 11.57 -17.58
N GLU A 188 -1.37 12.63 -18.39
CA GLU A 188 -0.75 13.91 -18.07
C GLU A 188 -1.59 14.79 -17.14
N GLU A 189 -2.92 14.59 -17.12
CA GLU A 189 -3.86 15.35 -16.30
C GLU A 189 -3.99 14.74 -14.90
N GLY A 190 -4.42 13.47 -14.82
CA GLY A 190 -4.45 12.68 -13.59
C GLY A 190 -5.29 13.24 -12.45
N THR A 191 -6.41 13.90 -12.76
CA THR A 191 -7.37 14.45 -11.80
C THR A 191 -8.43 13.42 -11.43
N ALA A 192 -8.81 13.36 -10.15
CA ALA A 192 -9.74 12.36 -9.63
C ALA A 192 -11.11 12.47 -10.29
N THR A 193 -11.65 13.69 -10.42
CA THR A 193 -12.94 13.92 -11.07
C THR A 193 -12.96 13.38 -12.51
N VAL A 194 -12.03 13.84 -13.35
CA VAL A 194 -12.03 13.49 -14.78
C VAL A 194 -11.72 12.01 -15.00
N VAL A 195 -10.77 11.45 -14.24
CA VAL A 195 -10.42 10.03 -14.35
C VAL A 195 -11.58 9.15 -13.93
N CYS A 196 -12.19 9.38 -12.77
CA CYS A 196 -13.30 8.55 -12.30
C CYS A 196 -14.49 8.61 -13.27
N GLU A 197 -14.88 9.82 -13.71
CA GLU A 197 -15.97 10.00 -14.68
C GLU A 197 -15.70 9.30 -16.02
N ALA A 198 -14.45 9.34 -16.51
CA ALA A 198 -14.09 8.68 -17.76
C ALA A 198 -14.10 7.16 -17.62
N LEU A 199 -13.56 6.62 -16.52
CA LEU A 199 -13.54 5.19 -16.24
C LEU A 199 -14.94 4.61 -16.01
N ASP A 200 -15.82 5.35 -15.33
CA ASP A 200 -17.22 4.96 -15.14
C ASP A 200 -17.97 4.77 -16.47
N LYS A 201 -17.56 5.49 -17.52
CA LYS A 201 -18.18 5.40 -18.86
C LYS A 201 -17.69 4.21 -19.68
N VAL A 202 -16.44 3.78 -19.49
CA VAL A 202 -15.81 2.73 -20.30
C VAL A 202 -15.79 1.36 -19.62
N ALA A 203 -16.07 1.30 -18.33
CA ALA A 203 -16.11 0.05 -17.57
C ALA A 203 -17.41 -0.73 -17.80
N ASP A 204 -17.31 -2.06 -17.78
CA ASP A 204 -18.49 -2.93 -17.84
C ASP A 204 -19.26 -2.90 -16.50
N LEU A 205 -18.53 -2.73 -15.39
CA LEU A 205 -19.09 -2.50 -14.06
C LEU A 205 -18.22 -1.50 -13.30
N SER A 206 -18.85 -0.50 -12.69
CA SER A 206 -18.25 0.41 -11.73
C SER A 206 -18.85 0.20 -10.34
N VAL A 207 -17.97 0.05 -9.35
CA VAL A 207 -18.34 -0.04 -7.94
C VAL A 207 -17.70 1.13 -7.22
N PRO A 208 -18.48 2.14 -6.81
CA PRO A 208 -17.93 3.31 -6.13
C PRO A 208 -17.34 2.90 -4.78
N GLY A 209 -16.24 3.55 -4.42
CA GLY A 209 -15.69 3.45 -3.07
C GLY A 209 -16.66 4.04 -2.05
N SER A 210 -16.59 3.55 -0.81
CA SER A 210 -17.44 4.08 0.27
C SER A 210 -16.95 5.41 0.84
N ILE A 211 -15.71 5.80 0.54
CA ILE A 211 -15.17 7.12 0.81
C ILE A 211 -14.96 7.82 -0.52
N ASP A 212 -15.47 9.04 -0.61
CA ASP A 212 -15.24 9.92 -1.74
C ASP A 212 -13.77 10.39 -1.74
N HIS A 213 -12.99 9.89 -2.71
CA HIS A 213 -11.57 10.23 -2.83
C HIS A 213 -11.36 11.75 -2.98
N ILE A 214 -12.24 12.44 -3.72
CA ILE A 214 -12.10 13.86 -4.02
C ILE A 214 -12.27 14.66 -2.72
N LYS A 215 -13.26 14.30 -1.90
CA LYS A 215 -13.49 14.97 -0.61
C LYS A 215 -12.41 14.64 0.42
N ALA A 216 -12.03 13.38 0.55
CA ALA A 216 -11.13 12.94 1.62
C ALA A 216 -9.64 13.18 1.30
N GLN A 217 -9.20 12.94 0.07
CA GLN A 217 -7.78 13.05 -0.33
C GLN A 217 -7.51 14.20 -1.31
N GLY A 218 -8.50 14.61 -2.09
CA GLY A 218 -8.40 15.68 -3.08
C GLY A 218 -8.32 15.20 -4.53
N GLU A 219 -8.08 16.16 -5.42
CA GLU A 219 -8.10 15.97 -6.88
C GLU A 219 -6.90 15.22 -7.46
N ILE A 220 -5.76 15.14 -6.77
CA ILE A 220 -4.56 14.50 -7.33
C ILE A 220 -4.62 13.00 -7.08
N LEU A 221 -4.80 12.23 -8.15
CA LEU A 221 -4.63 10.79 -8.10
C LEU A 221 -3.16 10.41 -8.16
N GLU A 222 -2.73 9.52 -7.27
CA GLU A 222 -1.44 8.87 -7.46
C GLU A 222 -1.44 8.01 -8.73
N GLY A 223 -2.53 7.27 -8.94
CA GLY A 223 -2.59 6.29 -10.00
C GLY A 223 -3.73 5.30 -9.87
N LEU A 224 -3.58 4.20 -10.60
CA LEU A 224 -4.48 3.05 -10.61
C LEU A 224 -3.69 1.76 -10.37
N VAL A 225 -4.35 0.74 -9.85
CA VAL A 225 -3.82 -0.62 -9.78
C VAL A 225 -4.70 -1.51 -10.64
N GLY A 226 -4.12 -2.09 -11.70
CA GLY A 226 -4.80 -3.08 -12.54
C GLY A 226 -4.40 -4.49 -12.12
N ARG A 227 -5.35 -5.42 -12.11
CA ARG A 227 -5.10 -6.84 -11.81
C ARG A 227 -6.01 -7.77 -12.60
N ILE A 228 -5.48 -8.91 -13.02
CA ILE A 228 -6.27 -9.99 -13.61
C ILE A 228 -6.96 -10.78 -12.50
N VAL A 229 -8.28 -10.91 -12.61
CA VAL A 229 -9.16 -11.68 -11.73
C VAL A 229 -9.92 -12.75 -12.54
N SER A 230 -10.64 -13.63 -11.83
CA SER A 230 -11.41 -14.71 -12.46
C SER A 230 -12.43 -14.18 -13.46
N HIS A 231 -12.68 -14.93 -14.54
CA HIS A 231 -13.73 -14.64 -15.50
C HIS A 231 -15.14 -14.50 -14.86
N ASP A 232 -15.39 -15.18 -13.72
CA ASP A 232 -16.64 -15.09 -12.97
C ASP A 232 -16.75 -13.85 -12.08
N SER A 233 -15.69 -13.06 -11.93
CA SER A 233 -15.67 -11.93 -10.99
C SER A 233 -16.75 -10.90 -11.27
N LEU A 234 -17.14 -10.66 -12.52
CA LEU A 234 -18.23 -9.76 -12.88
C LEU A 234 -19.57 -10.23 -12.29
N LYS A 235 -19.94 -11.50 -12.54
CA LYS A 235 -21.19 -12.10 -12.04
C LYS A 235 -21.20 -12.17 -10.51
N SER A 236 -20.07 -12.58 -9.92
CA SER A 236 -19.91 -12.64 -8.46
C SER A 236 -20.04 -11.26 -7.81
N MET A 237 -19.51 -10.22 -8.45
CA MET A 237 -19.63 -8.85 -7.98
C MET A 237 -21.10 -8.41 -7.96
N GLU A 238 -21.83 -8.59 -9.06
CA GLU A 238 -23.26 -8.24 -9.13
C GLU A 238 -24.09 -8.94 -8.06
N ALA A 239 -23.82 -10.22 -7.78
CA ALA A 239 -24.50 -10.98 -6.74
C ALA A 239 -24.20 -10.43 -5.33
N ILE A 240 -22.94 -10.12 -5.04
CA ILE A 240 -22.54 -9.54 -3.75
C ILE A 240 -23.14 -8.14 -3.55
N LEU A 241 -23.15 -7.30 -4.58
CA LEU A 241 -23.69 -5.94 -4.49
C LEU A 241 -25.19 -5.95 -4.16
N LYS A 242 -25.95 -6.94 -4.68
CA LYS A 242 -27.36 -7.17 -4.34
C LYS A 242 -27.53 -7.67 -2.90
N LYS A 243 -26.67 -8.58 -2.46
CA LYS A 243 -26.76 -9.22 -1.13
C LYS A 243 -26.33 -8.29 0.01
N TYR A 244 -25.34 -7.45 -0.23
CA TYR A 244 -24.76 -6.54 0.76
C TYR A 244 -24.83 -5.11 0.22
N PRO A 245 -25.93 -4.36 0.36
CA PRO A 245 -25.98 -2.96 -0.08
C PRO A 245 -25.04 -2.06 0.74
N LEU A 246 -24.75 -0.85 0.25
CA LEU A 246 -23.96 0.15 0.98
C LEU A 246 -24.65 0.50 2.31
N PRO A 247 -23.96 0.41 3.47
CA PRO A 247 -24.52 0.83 4.75
C PRO A 247 -24.81 2.33 4.76
N GLN A 248 -25.91 2.75 5.40
CA GLN A 248 -26.14 4.15 5.72
C GLN A 248 -25.21 4.57 6.87
N LEU A 249 -24.38 5.60 6.65
CA LEU A 249 -23.55 6.20 7.69
C LEU A 249 -24.43 7.09 8.58
N HIS A 250 -24.37 6.90 9.89
CA HIS A 250 -24.95 7.84 10.86
C HIS A 250 -23.86 8.82 11.28
N CYS A 251 -23.93 10.06 10.80
CA CYS A 251 -23.10 11.14 11.29
C CYS A 251 -23.58 11.53 12.70
N VAL A 252 -22.80 11.16 13.72
CA VAL A 252 -23.00 11.64 15.09
C VAL A 252 -21.76 12.41 15.49
N ASP A 253 -21.95 13.70 15.75
CA ASP A 253 -20.92 14.63 16.17
C ASP A 253 -20.74 14.53 17.69
N HIS A 254 -19.76 13.74 18.15
CA HIS A 254 -19.47 13.58 19.58
C HIS A 254 -17.99 13.80 19.90
N ASP A 255 -17.78 14.72 20.85
CA ASP A 255 -16.53 15.02 21.55
C ASP A 255 -16.12 13.83 22.43
N MET A 256 -14.89 13.31 22.27
CA MET A 256 -14.34 12.24 23.11
C MET A 256 -13.03 12.66 23.76
N GLY A 257 -13.09 12.83 25.08
CA GLY A 257 -11.93 12.98 25.96
C GLY A 257 -11.25 11.65 26.29
N ARG A 258 -9.89 11.70 26.37
CA ARG A 258 -8.89 10.93 27.17
C ARG A 258 -9.19 9.42 27.44
N GLN A 259 -8.29 8.45 27.30
CA GLN A 259 -6.82 8.36 27.37
C GLN A 259 -6.44 6.88 27.12
N ILE A 260 -5.25 6.58 26.56
CA ILE A 260 -4.20 5.70 27.13
C ILE A 260 -2.89 5.90 26.34
N LEU A 261 -1.77 5.95 27.08
CA LEU A 261 -0.44 6.40 26.66
C LEU A 261 0.23 5.51 25.59
N LEU A 262 0.38 6.07 24.40
CA LEU A 262 1.07 5.48 23.24
C LEU A 262 2.58 5.81 23.23
N ARG A 263 3.29 5.54 24.34
CA ARG A 263 4.74 5.83 24.46
C ARG A 263 5.61 4.83 25.24
N ARG A 264 5.16 3.58 25.45
CA ARG A 264 6.03 2.51 25.94
C ARG A 264 5.77 1.25 25.15
N ILE A 265 6.68 0.94 24.23
CA ILE A 265 7.25 -0.40 23.94
C ILE A 265 8.22 -0.17 22.77
N CYS A 266 9.50 -0.05 23.10
CA CYS A 266 10.60 -0.28 22.16
C CYS A 266 11.58 -1.18 22.92
N ALA A 267 11.70 -2.43 22.47
CA ALA A 267 12.59 -3.42 23.06
C ALA A 267 14.00 -3.30 22.47
N GLU A 268 14.96 -3.59 23.33
CA GLU A 268 16.40 -3.60 23.10
C GLU A 268 16.84 -4.63 22.06
N LYS A 269 18.02 -4.39 21.46
CA LYS A 269 18.74 -5.34 20.62
C LYS A 269 19.41 -6.41 21.49
N THR A 270 19.26 -7.68 21.11
CA THR A 270 20.11 -8.80 21.56
C THR A 270 20.37 -9.73 20.38
N ASP A 271 21.47 -10.49 20.47
CA ASP A 271 22.15 -11.20 19.40
C ASP A 271 21.23 -11.93 18.41
N GLU A 272 21.31 -11.52 17.14
CA GLU A 272 20.38 -11.90 16.06
C GLU A 272 20.87 -13.14 15.29
N GLU A 273 22.18 -13.39 15.22
CA GLU A 273 22.76 -14.46 14.39
C GLU A 273 22.61 -15.85 15.03
N GLU A 274 22.79 -15.96 16.35
CA GLU A 274 22.64 -17.24 17.07
C GLU A 274 21.19 -17.77 17.06
N LYS A 275 20.19 -16.86 17.14
CA LYS A 275 18.76 -17.22 17.12
C LYS A 275 18.31 -17.74 15.76
N ILE A 276 18.78 -17.14 14.67
CA ILE A 276 18.44 -17.61 13.33
C ILE A 276 19.06 -18.97 13.05
N LYS A 277 20.29 -19.20 13.54
CA LYS A 277 20.93 -20.52 13.46
C LYS A 277 20.12 -21.58 14.22
N ALA A 278 19.65 -21.29 15.43
CA ALA A 278 18.78 -22.20 16.20
C ALA A 278 17.45 -22.52 15.47
N ILE A 279 16.84 -21.54 14.79
CA ILE A 279 15.60 -21.76 14.02
C ILE A 279 15.86 -22.64 12.77
N LEU A 280 17.03 -22.55 12.15
CA LEU A 280 17.38 -23.37 10.96
C LEU A 280 17.76 -24.81 11.30
N GLU A 281 18.20 -25.06 12.52
CA GLU A 281 18.68 -26.35 13.03
C GLU A 281 17.58 -27.14 13.79
N THR A 282 16.40 -26.54 14.03
CA THR A 282 15.26 -27.18 14.73
C THR A 282 14.35 -27.98 13.79
N ILE A 283 13.69 -29.00 14.34
CA ILE A 283 12.71 -29.81 13.60
C ILE A 283 11.43 -28.96 13.40
N PRO A 284 10.97 -28.74 12.16
CA PRO A 284 9.72 -28.02 11.91
C PRO A 284 8.54 -28.86 12.42
N ALA A 285 7.72 -28.28 13.29
CA ALA A 285 6.52 -28.93 13.82
C ALA A 285 5.33 -28.88 12.85
N ASP A 286 5.41 -28.06 11.81
CA ASP A 286 4.34 -27.87 10.82
C ASP A 286 4.89 -27.50 9.43
N TYR A 287 4.02 -27.61 8.42
CA TYR A 287 4.35 -27.32 7.01
C TYR A 287 4.77 -25.86 6.79
N SER A 288 4.14 -24.90 7.48
CA SER A 288 4.47 -23.47 7.39
C SER A 288 5.90 -23.21 7.89
N THR A 289 6.34 -23.90 8.93
CA THR A 289 7.68 -23.83 9.51
C THR A 289 8.71 -24.42 8.56
N ALA A 290 8.41 -25.58 7.96
CA ALA A 290 9.29 -26.17 6.95
C ALA A 290 9.48 -25.23 5.74
N LYS A 291 8.41 -24.61 5.26
CA LYS A 291 8.45 -23.66 4.13
C LYS A 291 9.15 -22.34 4.48
N LEU A 292 8.96 -21.85 5.70
CA LEU A 292 9.70 -20.69 6.21
C LEU A 292 11.20 -20.97 6.30
N GLN A 293 11.60 -22.14 6.83
CA GLN A 293 12.99 -22.57 6.87
C GLN A 293 13.59 -22.67 5.45
N GLU A 294 12.83 -23.16 4.46
CA GLU A 294 13.24 -23.20 3.05
C GLU A 294 13.52 -21.79 2.50
N ILE A 295 12.63 -20.82 2.75
CA ILE A 295 12.82 -19.42 2.35
C ILE A 295 14.07 -18.84 3.04
N ILE A 296 14.22 -19.03 4.35
CA ILE A 296 15.35 -18.46 5.12
C ILE A 296 16.68 -19.03 4.63
N ARG A 297 16.78 -20.35 4.41
CA ARG A 297 17.99 -20.98 3.86
C ARG A 297 18.36 -20.39 2.51
N LEU A 298 17.37 -20.21 1.62
CA LEU A 298 17.60 -19.67 0.29
C LEU A 298 18.02 -18.19 0.31
N VAL A 299 17.38 -17.35 1.13
CA VAL A 299 17.73 -15.91 1.19
C VAL A 299 19.04 -15.64 1.95
N GLN A 300 19.50 -16.59 2.76
CA GLN A 300 20.78 -16.52 3.46
C GLN A 300 21.94 -17.18 2.70
N GLU A 301 21.68 -17.87 1.60
CA GLU A 301 22.69 -18.50 0.75
C GLU A 301 23.75 -17.47 0.31
N LYS A 302 25.02 -17.83 0.48
CA LYS A 302 26.16 -17.00 0.06
C LYS A 302 26.61 -17.44 -1.32
N THR A 303 26.87 -16.47 -2.18
CA THR A 303 27.54 -16.69 -3.47
C THR A 303 28.97 -17.18 -3.25
N GLY A 304 29.61 -17.73 -4.29
CA GLY A 304 31.02 -18.20 -4.21
C GLY A 304 32.04 -17.12 -3.83
N LYS A 305 31.64 -15.85 -3.71
CA LYS A 305 32.44 -14.71 -3.23
C LYS A 305 32.17 -14.34 -1.77
N GLY A 306 31.37 -15.12 -1.04
CA GLY A 306 31.04 -14.89 0.38
C GLY A 306 29.93 -13.85 0.63
N GLU A 307 29.39 -13.21 -0.40
CA GLU A 307 28.28 -12.26 -0.31
C GLU A 307 26.92 -12.96 -0.34
N LYS A 308 25.91 -12.46 0.40
CA LYS A 308 24.54 -12.99 0.34
C LYS A 308 23.98 -12.85 -1.07
N ALA A 309 23.43 -13.93 -1.62
CA ALA A 309 22.82 -13.96 -2.95
C ALA A 309 21.59 -13.03 -3.06
N PHE A 310 20.89 -12.84 -1.95
CA PHE A 310 19.72 -11.98 -1.84
C PHE A 310 19.93 -10.89 -0.79
N LYS A 311 19.50 -9.65 -1.08
CA LYS A 311 19.57 -8.52 -0.13
C LYS A 311 18.35 -8.54 0.81
N VAL A 312 18.22 -9.62 1.56
CA VAL A 312 17.18 -9.79 2.59
C VAL A 312 17.80 -9.73 3.98
N GLU A 313 17.14 -8.99 4.85
CA GLU A 313 17.44 -8.91 6.27
C GLU A 313 16.33 -9.61 7.05
N VAL A 314 16.70 -10.58 7.88
CA VAL A 314 15.76 -11.28 8.76
C VAL A 314 16.04 -10.77 10.17
N LYS A 315 15.03 -10.19 10.83
CA LYS A 315 15.13 -9.70 12.21
C LYS A 315 14.25 -10.53 13.12
N CYS A 316 14.76 -10.94 14.26
CA CYS A 316 14.01 -11.69 15.28
C CYS A 316 13.95 -10.91 16.60
N TYR A 317 12.75 -10.70 17.10
CA TYR A 317 12.49 -9.98 18.34
C TYR A 317 11.84 -10.92 19.36
N THR A 318 12.24 -10.87 20.63
CA THR A 318 11.57 -11.64 21.69
C THR A 318 10.17 -11.09 21.93
N ASN A 319 9.15 -11.95 21.94
CA ASN A 319 7.75 -11.53 22.11
C ASN A 319 7.39 -11.43 23.60
N ARG A 320 7.64 -10.27 24.22
CA ARG A 320 7.42 -10.05 25.66
C ARG A 320 5.94 -10.07 26.09
N HIS A 321 4.98 -9.87 25.18
CA HIS A 321 3.54 -9.91 25.50
C HIS A 321 3.05 -11.32 25.88
N LYS A 322 3.73 -12.37 25.39
CA LYS A 322 3.44 -13.77 25.73
C LYS A 322 4.33 -14.32 26.86
N MET A 323 5.30 -13.55 27.34
CA MET A 323 6.22 -14.01 28.41
C MET A 323 5.58 -14.05 29.79
N SER A 324 4.53 -13.26 30.07
CA SER A 324 3.88 -13.29 31.39
C SER A 324 2.98 -14.51 31.59
N LEU A 325 2.82 -15.36 30.56
CA LEU A 325 1.76 -16.35 30.52
C LEU A 325 2.18 -17.79 30.81
N MET A 326 3.41 -18.31 30.61
CA MET A 326 3.78 -19.72 30.94
C MET A 326 5.29 -20.08 30.91
N SER A 327 5.59 -21.35 31.25
CA SER A 327 6.84 -22.01 31.69
C SER A 327 8.15 -21.77 30.92
N GLY A 328 9.28 -22.05 31.60
CA GLY A 328 10.65 -21.82 31.12
C GLY A 328 11.11 -22.65 29.90
N ASP A 329 10.26 -23.50 29.33
CA ASP A 329 10.59 -24.40 28.22
C ASP A 329 10.11 -23.92 26.83
N ASN A 330 9.36 -22.80 26.77
CA ASN A 330 8.81 -22.24 25.52
C ASN A 330 9.36 -20.83 25.25
N LEU A 331 9.97 -20.62 24.08
CA LEU A 331 10.54 -19.35 23.66
C LEU A 331 9.77 -18.79 22.45
N HIS A 332 9.10 -17.66 22.65
CA HIS A 332 8.33 -16.97 21.62
C HIS A 332 9.10 -15.80 21.00
N TYR A 333 9.22 -15.81 19.67
CA TYR A 333 9.84 -14.76 18.87
C TYR A 333 8.86 -14.21 17.83
N LYS A 334 9.11 -12.97 17.40
CA LYS A 334 8.50 -12.37 16.20
C LYS A 334 9.60 -12.11 15.19
N MET A 335 9.47 -12.71 14.02
CA MET A 335 10.39 -12.57 12.89
C MET A 335 9.81 -11.59 11.85
N VAL A 336 10.69 -10.74 11.32
CA VAL A 336 10.42 -9.83 10.21
C VAL A 336 11.37 -10.16 9.07
N ILE A 337 10.83 -10.48 7.89
CA ILE A 337 11.63 -10.68 6.67
C ILE A 337 11.59 -9.39 5.85
N HIS A 338 12.67 -8.63 5.91
CA HIS A 338 12.81 -7.33 5.27
C HIS A 338 13.63 -7.44 3.98
N VAL A 339 12.97 -7.31 2.84
CA VAL A 339 13.64 -7.22 1.53
C VAL A 339 14.09 -5.77 1.29
N ARG A 340 15.41 -5.53 1.30
CA ARG A 340 16.00 -4.18 1.26
C ARG A 340 16.13 -3.57 -0.14
N ASP A 341 16.02 -4.39 -1.18
CA ASP A 341 16.22 -3.98 -2.57
C ASP A 341 15.16 -4.63 -3.46
N ASP A 342 14.47 -3.82 -4.26
CA ASP A 342 13.39 -4.28 -5.14
C ASP A 342 13.90 -5.30 -6.19
N LEU A 343 15.17 -5.23 -6.61
CA LEU A 343 15.81 -6.21 -7.49
C LEU A 343 15.83 -7.63 -6.89
N THR A 344 15.76 -7.75 -5.57
CA THR A 344 15.74 -9.04 -4.87
C THR A 344 14.46 -9.82 -5.18
N PHE A 345 13.32 -9.14 -5.35
CA PHE A 345 12.06 -9.80 -5.72
C PHE A 345 12.15 -10.40 -7.13
N GLN A 346 12.80 -9.69 -8.07
CA GLN A 346 12.98 -10.18 -9.45
C GLN A 346 13.84 -11.44 -9.49
N LYS A 347 15.01 -11.40 -8.85
CA LYS A 347 15.91 -12.57 -8.73
C LYS A 347 15.25 -13.75 -8.04
N TYR A 348 14.47 -13.50 -6.99
CA TYR A 348 13.75 -14.55 -6.28
C TYR A 348 12.65 -15.16 -7.16
N LYS A 349 11.94 -14.34 -7.94
CA LYS A 349 10.93 -14.80 -8.91
C LYS A 349 11.54 -15.70 -9.99
N GLU A 350 12.77 -15.42 -10.44
CA GLU A 350 13.49 -16.31 -11.35
C GLU A 350 13.79 -17.67 -10.71
N LYS A 351 14.22 -17.70 -9.45
CA LYS A 351 14.43 -18.95 -8.71
C LYS A 351 13.13 -19.74 -8.52
N MET A 352 12.04 -19.06 -8.22
CA MET A 352 10.70 -19.65 -8.16
C MET A 352 10.26 -20.31 -9.47
N ARG A 353 10.65 -19.76 -10.64
CA ARG A 353 10.37 -20.42 -11.94
C ARG A 353 11.06 -21.78 -12.07
N SER A 354 12.25 -21.91 -11.48
CA SER A 354 12.99 -23.18 -11.44
C SER A 354 12.57 -24.12 -10.31
N ASN A 355 11.88 -23.60 -9.28
CA ASN A 355 11.38 -24.38 -8.15
C ASN A 355 9.95 -23.91 -7.77
N PRO A 356 8.92 -24.48 -8.41
CA PRO A 356 7.52 -24.10 -8.22
C PRO A 356 6.90 -24.50 -6.87
N GLU A 357 7.67 -24.99 -5.90
CA GLU A 357 7.17 -25.25 -4.55
C GLU A 357 7.59 -24.15 -3.55
N LEU A 358 8.39 -23.18 -4.01
CA LEU A 358 8.85 -22.04 -3.21
C LEU A 358 7.73 -21.03 -2.97
N TRP A 359 7.52 -20.64 -1.71
CA TRP A 359 6.65 -19.52 -1.37
C TRP A 359 7.23 -18.18 -1.89
N PRO A 360 6.40 -17.24 -2.37
CA PRO A 360 6.89 -15.95 -2.80
C PRO A 360 7.40 -15.12 -1.62
N LEU A 361 8.38 -14.24 -1.90
CA LEU A 361 8.70 -13.16 -0.97
C LEU A 361 7.55 -12.14 -0.96
N TYR A 362 6.89 -12.01 0.17
CA TYR A 362 5.84 -11.03 0.40
C TYR A 362 6.40 -9.67 0.81
N ARG A 363 5.63 -8.60 0.59
CA ARG A 363 5.87 -7.31 1.25
C ARG A 363 5.21 -7.32 2.63
N GLY A 364 5.93 -6.88 3.66
CA GLY A 364 5.42 -6.88 5.03
C GLY A 364 5.20 -8.28 5.58
N PHE A 365 6.25 -9.10 5.55
CA PHE A 365 6.18 -10.51 5.94
C PHE A 365 6.57 -10.69 7.41
N PHE A 366 5.56 -10.91 8.26
CA PHE A 366 5.70 -11.06 9.71
C PHE A 366 5.29 -12.45 10.16
N VAL A 367 6.13 -13.07 11.00
CA VAL A 367 5.92 -14.44 11.49
C VAL A 367 6.12 -14.48 13.00
N ASP A 368 5.20 -15.10 13.73
CA ASP A 368 5.45 -15.51 15.11
C ASP A 368 6.09 -16.90 15.11
N LEU A 369 7.17 -17.07 15.86
CA LEU A 369 7.90 -18.31 16.01
C LEU A 369 7.82 -18.76 17.46
N ASN A 370 7.62 -20.05 17.67
CA ASN A 370 7.66 -20.66 18.98
C ASN A 370 8.66 -21.83 18.95
N LEU A 371 9.68 -21.77 19.80
CA LEU A 371 10.62 -22.86 20.04
C LEU A 371 10.26 -23.56 21.35
N PHE A 372 10.16 -24.87 21.33
CA PHE A 372 9.76 -25.67 22.49
C PHE A 372 10.48 -27.01 22.54
N LYS A 373 10.65 -27.56 23.76
CA LYS A 373 11.24 -28.88 23.95
C LYS A 373 10.19 -29.98 23.75
N VAL A 374 10.55 -31.01 22.99
CA VAL A 374 9.72 -32.19 22.74
C VAL A 374 9.86 -33.14 23.92
N ASN A 375 8.79 -33.31 24.71
CA ASN A 375 8.78 -34.27 25.81
C ASN A 375 8.55 -35.69 25.29
N LYS A 376 9.52 -36.58 25.52
CA LYS A 376 9.49 -37.99 25.09
C LYS A 376 8.46 -38.87 25.82
N GLU A 377 7.81 -38.37 26.88
CA GLU A 377 6.90 -39.16 27.73
C GLU A 377 5.42 -39.15 27.27
N THR A 378 5.07 -38.43 26.19
CA THR A 378 3.72 -38.48 25.59
C THR A 378 3.70 -39.11 24.20
N THR A 379 4.83 -39.67 23.73
CA THR A 379 4.94 -40.29 22.40
C THR A 379 4.94 -41.81 22.40
N ASP A 380 4.51 -42.46 23.48
CA ASP A 380 4.32 -43.92 23.51
C ASP A 380 2.83 -44.26 23.32
N ALA A 381 2.35 -44.12 22.07
CA ALA A 381 1.34 -44.99 21.41
C ALA A 381 0.70 -44.34 20.16
N GLU A 382 0.68 -43.01 20.02
CA GLU A 382 -0.06 -42.35 18.92
C GLU A 382 0.74 -41.31 18.11
N GLY A 383 1.87 -40.79 18.60
CA GLY A 383 2.60 -39.67 17.97
C GLY A 383 3.49 -40.03 16.76
N SER A 384 4.11 -41.22 16.73
CA SER A 384 5.01 -41.59 15.63
C SER A 384 4.28 -41.98 14.34
N ASN A 385 3.01 -42.37 14.43
CA ASN A 385 2.17 -42.67 13.27
C ASN A 385 1.49 -41.41 12.68
N VAL A 386 1.47 -40.28 13.40
CA VAL A 386 0.90 -39.01 12.91
C VAL A 386 1.91 -38.25 12.04
N LEU A 387 3.19 -38.24 12.40
CA LEU A 387 4.25 -37.62 11.57
C LEU A 387 4.43 -38.29 10.20
N ALA A 388 4.19 -39.61 10.09
CA ALA A 388 4.19 -40.30 8.80
C ALA A 388 2.88 -40.14 8.01
N LYS A 389 1.75 -39.86 8.68
CA LYS A 389 0.43 -39.67 8.06
C LYS A 389 0.13 -38.22 7.67
N GLU A 390 0.68 -37.22 8.36
CA GLU A 390 0.48 -35.80 8.01
C GLU A 390 1.48 -35.33 6.95
N VAL A 391 2.68 -35.93 6.89
CA VAL A 391 3.60 -35.76 5.75
C VAL A 391 3.08 -36.50 4.51
N ASN A 392 2.31 -37.58 4.70
CA ASN A 392 1.49 -38.24 3.66
C ASN A 392 0.00 -37.83 3.76
N CYS A 393 -0.29 -36.57 4.12
CA CYS A 393 -1.58 -36.02 3.73
C CYS A 393 -1.55 -35.90 2.21
N ASP A 394 -2.00 -36.97 1.56
CA ASP A 394 -2.48 -36.96 0.19
C ASP A 394 -3.63 -35.95 0.15
N CYS A 395 -3.26 -34.68 0.01
CA CYS A 395 -4.12 -33.70 -0.61
C CYS A 395 -4.24 -34.16 -2.06
N GLY A 396 -5.12 -35.15 -2.25
CA GLY A 396 -5.45 -35.74 -3.53
C GLY A 396 -6.09 -34.68 -4.41
N THR A 397 -5.25 -33.95 -5.10
CA THR A 397 -5.26 -33.94 -6.56
C THR A 397 -3.81 -34.12 -6.97
N SER A 398 -3.54 -35.09 -7.83
CA SER A 398 -2.30 -35.19 -8.60
C SER A 398 -2.21 -33.98 -9.51
N THR A 399 -1.96 -32.82 -8.92
CA THR A 399 -1.96 -31.54 -9.58
C THR A 399 -0.80 -31.57 -10.55
N SER A 400 -1.12 -31.67 -11.84
CA SER A 400 -0.09 -31.94 -12.84
C SER A 400 0.94 -30.80 -12.82
N ARG A 401 2.17 -31.06 -13.25
CA ARG A 401 3.20 -30.03 -13.39
C ARG A 401 2.69 -28.81 -14.19
N THR A 402 1.70 -29.02 -15.06
CA THR A 402 0.97 -28.01 -15.83
C THR A 402 0.03 -27.16 -14.97
N GLU A 403 -0.66 -27.73 -13.98
CA GLU A 403 -1.55 -27.02 -13.05
C GLU A 403 -0.78 -26.23 -11.99
N VAL A 404 0.38 -26.74 -11.52
CA VAL A 404 1.30 -25.95 -10.70
C VAL A 404 1.90 -24.79 -11.52
N LEU A 405 2.27 -25.02 -12.79
CA LEU A 405 2.68 -23.94 -13.70
C LEU A 405 1.55 -22.94 -13.99
N ALA A 406 0.29 -23.38 -14.02
CA ALA A 406 -0.89 -22.52 -14.13
C ALA A 406 -1.11 -21.69 -12.86
N ALA A 407 -1.00 -22.30 -11.68
CA ALA A 407 -1.03 -21.59 -10.39
C ALA A 407 0.13 -20.58 -10.22
N TYR A 408 1.27 -20.81 -10.89
CA TYR A 408 2.39 -19.87 -10.99
C TYR A 408 2.15 -18.75 -12.01
N LYS A 409 1.44 -19.03 -13.12
CA LYS A 409 0.85 -18.01 -13.99
C LYS A 409 -0.24 -17.20 -13.26
N ASP A 410 -0.91 -17.80 -12.27
CA ASP A 410 -1.86 -17.16 -11.33
C ASP A 410 -1.20 -16.45 -10.14
N THR A 411 0.10 -16.15 -10.22
CA THR A 411 0.58 -14.98 -9.47
C THR A 411 -0.10 -13.75 -10.07
N THR A 412 -1.26 -13.39 -9.53
CA THR A 412 -2.18 -12.34 -10.01
C THR A 412 -1.41 -11.27 -10.77
N LEU A 413 -1.55 -11.30 -12.09
CA LEU A 413 -0.90 -10.35 -12.99
C LEU A 413 -1.39 -8.96 -12.58
N MET A 414 -0.50 -8.15 -12.02
CA MET A 414 -0.82 -6.85 -11.43
C MET A 414 0.11 -5.77 -11.98
N ILE A 415 -0.42 -4.56 -12.18
CA ILE A 415 0.31 -3.40 -12.69
C ILE A 415 -0.05 -2.14 -11.90
N LYS A 416 0.93 -1.27 -11.66
CA LYS A 416 0.71 0.09 -11.13
C LYS A 416 0.84 1.09 -12.26
N LEU A 417 -0.22 1.85 -12.48
CA LEU A 417 -0.28 2.96 -13.41
C LEU A 417 -0.22 4.23 -12.59
N LYS A 418 0.71 5.16 -12.85
CA LYS A 418 0.82 6.40 -12.06
C LYS A 418 0.67 7.62 -12.95
N PHE A 419 -0.12 8.59 -12.52
CA PHE A 419 -0.35 9.80 -13.29
C PHE A 419 0.81 10.79 -13.18
N LEU A 420 1.01 11.59 -14.24
CA LEU A 420 2.11 12.54 -14.33
C LEU A 420 2.05 13.62 -13.24
N LYS A 421 0.85 14.09 -12.88
CA LYS A 421 0.65 15.13 -11.86
C LYS A 421 1.19 14.70 -10.50
N TYR A 422 0.90 13.48 -10.07
CA TYR A 422 1.52 12.90 -8.88
C TYR A 422 3.04 12.73 -9.06
N LYS A 423 3.48 12.21 -10.21
CA LYS A 423 4.89 11.92 -10.46
C LYS A 423 5.73 13.19 -10.43
N SER A 424 5.23 14.31 -10.94
CA SER A 424 5.94 15.59 -10.95
C SER A 424 6.16 16.11 -9.53
N GLN A 425 5.11 16.11 -8.68
CA GLN A 425 5.25 16.56 -7.28
C GLN A 425 6.15 15.64 -6.45
N THR A 426 6.00 14.34 -6.63
CA THR A 426 6.72 13.35 -5.81
C THR A 426 8.18 13.17 -6.25
N PHE A 427 8.43 13.03 -7.55
CA PHE A 427 9.76 12.65 -8.05
C PHE A 427 10.56 13.83 -8.60
N LEU A 428 9.92 14.87 -9.13
CA LEU A 428 10.65 16.04 -9.64
C LEU A 428 10.80 17.11 -8.56
N ILE A 429 9.75 17.38 -7.78
CA ILE A 429 9.76 18.42 -6.75
C ILE A 429 10.36 17.89 -5.44
N ARG A 430 9.68 16.95 -4.75
CA ARG A 430 10.12 16.45 -3.43
C ARG A 430 11.51 15.81 -3.47
N ASN A 431 11.71 14.82 -4.36
CA ASN A 431 13.01 14.16 -4.46
C ASN A 431 14.10 15.11 -5.03
N GLY A 432 13.67 16.11 -5.81
CA GLY A 432 14.52 17.17 -6.36
C GLY A 432 15.15 18.08 -5.30
N LEU A 433 14.52 18.23 -4.13
CA LEU A 433 15.04 19.02 -3.02
C LEU A 433 16.47 18.60 -2.63
N LYS A 434 16.77 17.29 -2.66
CA LYS A 434 18.13 16.80 -2.38
C LYS A 434 19.17 17.38 -3.33
N THR A 435 18.82 17.58 -4.59
CA THR A 435 19.70 18.21 -5.58
C THR A 435 19.80 19.71 -5.33
N LEU A 436 18.67 20.39 -5.09
CA LEU A 436 18.60 21.84 -4.86
C LEU A 436 19.34 22.31 -3.61
N TYR A 437 19.44 21.47 -2.58
CA TYR A 437 20.12 21.80 -1.33
C TYR A 437 21.60 21.39 -1.27
N ARG A 438 22.18 20.84 -2.34
CA ARG A 438 23.63 20.57 -2.38
C ARG A 438 24.43 21.85 -2.12
N GLU A 439 25.55 21.71 -1.42
CA GLU A 439 26.43 22.83 -1.06
C GLU A 439 27.34 23.23 -2.23
N GLU A 440 27.74 22.27 -3.05
CA GLU A 440 28.71 22.48 -4.13
C GLU A 440 28.17 22.08 -5.51
N GLY A 441 28.69 22.74 -6.54
CA GLY A 441 28.44 22.43 -7.96
C GLY A 441 27.33 23.24 -8.63
N GLU A 442 27.13 23.01 -9.92
CA GLU A 442 26.09 23.66 -10.73
C GLU A 442 24.69 23.09 -10.42
N VAL A 443 24.14 23.44 -9.25
CA VAL A 443 22.88 22.90 -8.69
C VAL A 443 21.72 22.98 -9.68
N LEU A 444 21.52 24.13 -10.32
CA LEU A 444 20.45 24.32 -11.30
C LEU A 444 20.60 23.37 -12.49
N LYS A 445 21.79 23.28 -13.08
CA LYS A 445 22.06 22.40 -14.22
C LYS A 445 21.87 20.92 -13.85
N ALA A 446 22.32 20.53 -12.65
CA ALA A 446 22.10 19.17 -12.15
C ALA A 446 20.61 18.87 -11.98
N TYR A 447 19.84 19.81 -11.45
CA TYR A 447 18.39 19.66 -11.30
C TYR A 447 17.68 19.57 -12.65
N LYS A 448 18.02 20.44 -13.60
CA LYS A 448 17.49 20.42 -14.98
C LYS A 448 17.78 19.11 -15.69
N LYS A 449 19.01 18.62 -15.59
CA LYS A 449 19.41 17.33 -16.16
C LYS A 449 18.60 16.18 -15.57
N GLU A 450 18.41 16.18 -14.25
CA GLU A 450 17.66 15.12 -13.56
C GLU A 450 16.17 15.13 -13.94
N TYR A 451 15.49 16.28 -13.88
CA TYR A 451 14.07 16.30 -14.22
C TYR A 451 13.82 16.00 -15.71
N SER A 452 14.71 16.45 -16.61
CA SER A 452 14.56 16.22 -18.05
C SER A 452 14.70 14.74 -18.39
N ARG A 453 15.68 14.08 -17.76
CA ARG A 453 15.89 12.63 -17.88
C ARG A 453 14.66 11.85 -17.39
N GLN A 454 14.05 12.27 -16.29
CA GLN A 454 12.86 11.60 -15.74
C GLN A 454 11.64 11.78 -16.65
N MET A 455 11.38 13.00 -17.15
CA MET A 455 10.26 13.23 -18.07
C MET A 455 10.42 12.47 -19.39
N SER A 456 11.64 12.37 -19.91
CA SER A 456 11.95 11.53 -21.07
C SER A 456 11.69 10.04 -20.79
N LYS A 457 12.13 9.53 -19.63
CA LYS A 457 11.83 8.14 -19.21
C LYS A 457 10.34 7.86 -19.09
N TRP A 458 9.55 8.87 -18.77
CA TRP A 458 8.11 8.79 -18.58
C TRP A 458 7.29 9.07 -19.84
N ASN A 459 7.95 9.25 -21.00
CA ASN A 459 7.33 9.57 -22.28
C ASN A 459 6.35 10.76 -22.20
N VAL A 460 6.70 11.79 -21.43
CA VAL A 460 5.89 13.02 -21.34
C VAL A 460 5.90 13.73 -22.69
N SER A 461 4.76 14.26 -23.13
CA SER A 461 4.62 15.00 -24.39
C SER A 461 5.53 16.22 -24.44
N ALA A 462 6.02 16.60 -25.63
CA ALA A 462 6.93 17.74 -25.78
C ALA A 462 6.34 19.04 -25.21
N ARG A 463 5.04 19.28 -25.46
CA ARG A 463 4.29 20.42 -24.91
C ARG A 463 4.29 20.41 -23.38
N LYS A 464 4.01 19.26 -22.77
CA LYS A 464 3.95 19.13 -21.31
C LYS A 464 5.35 19.18 -20.68
N GLN A 465 6.37 18.65 -21.34
CA GLN A 465 7.77 18.81 -20.91
C GLN A 465 8.14 20.29 -20.82
N GLU A 466 7.82 21.09 -21.84
CA GLU A 466 8.08 22.52 -21.84
C GLU A 466 7.34 23.23 -20.69
N GLU A 467 6.06 22.92 -20.50
CA GLU A 467 5.25 23.47 -19.41
C GLU A 467 5.84 23.13 -18.02
N LEU A 468 6.17 21.86 -17.79
CA LEU A 468 6.73 21.39 -16.54
C LEU A 468 8.12 21.95 -16.29
N SER A 469 8.99 22.00 -17.31
CA SER A 469 10.32 22.62 -17.21
C SER A 469 10.24 24.07 -16.76
N LYS A 470 9.33 24.87 -17.33
CA LYS A 470 9.12 26.26 -16.91
C LYS A 470 8.69 26.35 -15.43
N MET A 471 7.76 25.51 -14.99
CA MET A 471 7.33 25.47 -13.59
C MET A 471 8.46 25.02 -12.64
N LEU A 472 9.21 23.99 -13.02
CA LEU A 472 10.31 23.44 -12.22
C LEU A 472 11.50 24.41 -12.12
N ASP A 473 11.76 25.19 -13.17
CA ASP A 473 12.78 26.24 -13.14
C ASP A 473 12.40 27.36 -12.16
N LYS A 474 11.12 27.78 -12.15
CA LYS A 474 10.61 28.74 -11.16
C LYS A 474 10.66 28.17 -9.74
N TRP A 475 10.28 26.91 -9.57
CA TRP A 475 10.37 26.20 -8.28
C TRP A 475 11.81 26.16 -7.76
N ALA A 476 12.77 25.84 -8.63
CA ALA A 476 14.19 25.85 -8.27
C ALA A 476 14.66 27.24 -7.83
N GLY A 477 14.28 28.29 -8.56
CA GLY A 477 14.56 29.68 -8.17
C GLY A 477 13.96 30.04 -6.81
N TYR A 478 12.71 29.64 -6.56
CA TYR A 478 12.02 29.84 -5.28
C TYR A 478 12.78 29.20 -4.11
N ILE A 479 13.15 27.91 -4.23
CA ILE A 479 13.90 27.19 -3.20
C ILE A 479 15.29 27.78 -2.96
N LEU A 480 16.01 28.15 -4.03
CA LEU A 480 17.34 28.74 -3.90
C LEU A 480 17.30 30.11 -3.22
N LYS A 481 16.27 30.92 -3.49
CA LYS A 481 16.06 32.19 -2.79
C LYS A 481 15.81 31.98 -1.30
N LYS A 482 14.96 31.03 -0.92
CA LYS A 482 14.77 30.65 0.50
C LYS A 482 16.08 30.23 1.15
N LYS A 483 16.90 29.43 0.46
CA LYS A 483 18.23 29.00 0.94
C LYS A 483 19.15 30.22 1.18
N GLN A 484 19.20 31.16 0.24
CA GLN A 484 20.00 32.39 0.35
C GLN A 484 19.55 33.29 1.51
N ASN A 485 18.24 33.33 1.78
CA ASN A 485 17.67 34.07 2.90
C ASN A 485 17.90 33.40 4.27
N GLY A 486 18.56 32.25 4.33
CA GLY A 486 18.78 31.50 5.57
C GLY A 486 17.51 30.83 6.12
N GLU A 487 16.47 30.66 5.29
CA GLU A 487 15.25 29.98 5.71
C GLU A 487 15.49 28.48 5.94
N LYS A 488 14.68 27.88 6.82
CA LYS A 488 14.78 26.44 7.12
C LYS A 488 14.59 25.60 5.85
N GLN A 489 15.45 24.59 5.70
CA GLN A 489 15.39 23.65 4.58
C GLN A 489 14.01 22.96 4.53
N VAL A 490 13.38 23.02 3.35
CA VAL A 490 12.14 22.29 3.08
C VAL A 490 12.41 20.79 3.19
N GLN A 491 11.67 20.13 4.08
CA GLN A 491 11.83 18.71 4.34
C GLN A 491 10.99 17.88 3.38
N ALA A 492 11.53 16.79 2.86
CA ALA A 492 10.80 15.90 1.94
C ALA A 492 9.49 15.36 2.53
N ARG A 493 9.41 15.19 3.85
CA ARG A 493 8.20 14.70 4.54
C ARG A 493 7.07 15.72 4.69
N THR A 494 7.36 17.02 4.57
CA THR A 494 6.40 18.12 4.78
C THR A 494 6.41 19.11 3.63
N TYR A 495 6.90 18.69 2.46
CA TYR A 495 7.19 19.57 1.33
C TYR A 495 5.93 20.21 0.72
N LEU A 496 4.74 19.63 0.90
CA LEU A 496 3.51 20.16 0.31
C LEU A 496 3.09 21.48 0.95
N HIS A 497 3.48 21.74 2.19
CA HIS A 497 3.29 23.05 2.84
C HIS A 497 3.93 24.21 2.07
N GLU A 498 4.95 23.92 1.27
CA GLU A 498 5.66 24.91 0.44
C GLU A 498 5.22 24.83 -1.02
N VAL A 499 5.03 23.60 -1.53
CA VAL A 499 4.69 23.36 -2.93
C VAL A 499 3.26 23.76 -3.27
N GLU A 500 2.27 23.41 -2.47
CA GLU A 500 0.86 23.69 -2.78
C GLU A 500 0.61 25.20 -2.87
N PRO A 501 1.06 26.04 -1.91
CA PRO A 501 0.94 27.49 -2.05
C PRO A 501 1.74 28.06 -3.22
N PHE A 502 2.92 27.49 -3.53
CA PHE A 502 3.71 27.90 -4.69
C PHE A 502 2.96 27.64 -6.00
N LEU A 503 2.44 26.42 -6.20
CA LEU A 503 1.70 26.06 -7.41
C LEU A 503 0.42 26.88 -7.55
N LEU A 504 -0.27 27.16 -6.44
CA LEU A 504 -1.45 28.02 -6.45
C LEU A 504 -1.12 29.43 -6.96
N ARG A 505 -0.03 30.04 -6.47
CA ARG A 505 0.41 31.36 -6.95
C ARG A 505 0.72 31.35 -8.45
N GLU A 506 1.39 30.30 -8.93
CA GLU A 506 1.71 30.16 -10.36
C GLU A 506 0.46 30.05 -11.23
N ILE A 507 -0.56 29.34 -10.77
CA ILE A 507 -1.85 29.23 -11.48
C ILE A 507 -2.58 30.58 -11.48
N LEU A 508 -2.66 31.25 -10.33
CA LEU A 508 -3.32 32.55 -10.20
C LEU A 508 -2.65 33.62 -11.07
N GLN A 509 -1.32 33.65 -11.11
CA GLN A 509 -0.57 34.56 -11.99
C GLN A 509 -0.85 34.28 -13.47
N LYS A 510 -0.89 33.01 -13.89
CA LYS A 510 -1.30 32.66 -15.26
C LYS A 510 -2.71 33.18 -15.55
N LYS A 511 -3.67 32.96 -14.65
CA LYS A 511 -5.07 33.41 -14.84
C LYS A 511 -5.19 34.94 -14.89
N LEU A 512 -4.50 35.68 -14.04
CA LEU A 512 -4.47 37.15 -14.07
C LEU A 512 -3.92 37.68 -15.40
N LEU A 513 -2.85 37.07 -15.91
CA LEU A 513 -2.29 37.40 -17.23
C LEU A 513 -3.26 37.10 -18.39
N PHE A 514 -4.12 36.08 -18.25
CA PHE A 514 -5.19 35.79 -19.21
C PHE A 514 -6.41 36.73 -19.09
N HIS A 515 -6.70 37.24 -17.88
CA HIS A 515 -7.77 38.21 -17.67
C HIS A 515 -7.42 39.60 -18.23
N ASP A 516 -6.16 40.03 -18.10
CA ASP A 516 -5.68 41.30 -18.69
C ASP A 516 -5.69 41.29 -20.22
N SER A 517 -5.75 40.12 -20.86
CA SER A 517 -5.72 39.99 -22.32
C SER A 517 -7.08 39.77 -22.99
N ASN A 518 -8.14 39.38 -22.27
CA ASN A 518 -9.41 39.00 -22.91
C ASN A 518 -10.72 39.43 -22.21
N GLY A 519 -10.69 40.23 -21.13
CA GLY A 519 -11.83 41.07 -20.71
C GLY A 519 -13.23 40.43 -20.55
N ASN A 520 -13.36 39.12 -20.36
CA ASN A 520 -14.68 38.45 -20.22
C ASN A 520 -14.76 37.56 -18.99
N ASN A 521 -15.83 37.74 -18.21
CA ASN A 521 -16.17 36.96 -17.02
C ASN A 521 -16.80 35.62 -17.43
N ALA A 522 -16.10 34.52 -17.18
CA ALA A 522 -16.69 33.19 -17.09
C ALA A 522 -16.50 32.66 -15.66
N SER A 523 -17.61 32.26 -15.05
CA SER A 523 -17.77 31.87 -13.64
C SER A 523 -16.70 30.89 -13.16
N ALA A 524 -15.86 31.38 -12.25
CA ALA A 524 -14.93 30.59 -11.46
C ALA A 524 -15.70 29.91 -10.32
N GLN A 525 -15.72 28.57 -10.28
CA GLN A 525 -15.88 27.87 -8.98
C GLN A 525 -15.52 26.36 -8.96
N ASN A 526 -15.51 25.62 -10.07
CA ASN A 526 -15.44 24.15 -9.97
C ASN A 526 -14.10 23.47 -10.30
N PHE A 527 -12.99 24.22 -10.45
CA PHE A 527 -11.75 23.61 -10.98
C PHE A 527 -10.59 23.50 -9.99
N ILE A 528 -10.70 24.05 -8.78
CA ILE A 528 -9.49 24.41 -8.03
C ILE A 528 -9.32 23.69 -6.69
N PHE A 529 -10.36 23.44 -5.89
CA PHE A 529 -10.23 22.61 -4.69
C PHE A 529 -11.62 22.08 -4.32
N GLY A 530 -11.70 20.85 -3.80
CA GLY A 530 -12.88 20.35 -3.08
C GLY A 530 -13.11 21.08 -1.75
N CYS A 531 -13.02 22.42 -1.72
CA CYS A 531 -13.46 23.22 -0.58
C CYS A 531 -14.95 23.49 -0.73
N SER A 532 -15.74 23.04 0.24
CA SER A 532 -17.07 23.61 0.47
C SER A 532 -16.94 25.11 0.80
N HIS A 533 -18.03 25.85 0.59
CA HIS A 533 -18.09 27.30 0.53
C HIS A 533 -17.67 28.10 1.78
N ASP A 534 -17.24 27.47 2.88
CA ASP A 534 -17.34 28.12 4.20
C ASP A 534 -16.02 28.53 4.90
N ASN A 535 -14.84 28.43 4.28
CA ASN A 535 -13.59 28.76 4.97
C ASN A 535 -12.61 29.68 4.19
N ILE A 536 -13.12 30.78 3.60
CA ILE A 536 -12.24 31.90 3.22
C ILE A 536 -12.41 33.03 4.22
N ILE A 537 -11.46 33.12 5.15
CA ILE A 537 -11.27 34.30 5.99
C ILE A 537 -10.89 35.47 5.08
N SER A 538 -11.80 36.44 5.00
CA SER A 538 -11.62 37.73 4.34
C SER A 538 -10.45 38.51 4.96
N VAL A 539 -9.31 38.53 4.28
CA VAL A 539 -8.30 39.58 4.50
C VAL A 539 -8.65 40.74 3.58
N ARG A 540 -9.55 41.62 4.05
CA ARG A 540 -9.75 42.95 3.46
C ARG A 540 -8.62 43.85 3.96
N GLY A 541 -7.92 44.48 3.02
CA GLY A 541 -6.81 45.38 3.27
C GLY A 541 -7.22 46.61 4.07
N GLU A 542 -6.38 46.97 5.04
CA GLU A 542 -6.38 48.30 5.63
C GLU A 542 -5.61 49.24 4.70
N GLY A 543 -6.33 50.27 4.25
CA GLY A 543 -5.84 51.29 3.32
C GLY A 543 -4.92 52.30 4.00
N ILE A 544 -3.95 52.76 3.20
CA ILE A 544 -3.14 53.94 3.45
C ILE A 544 -4.04 55.18 3.29
N PRO A 545 -4.12 56.11 4.26
CA PRO A 545 -4.90 57.32 4.12
C PRO A 545 -4.10 58.41 3.43
N GLY A 546 -4.65 58.98 2.36
CA GLY A 546 -4.15 60.24 1.80
C GLY A 546 -4.48 60.43 0.32
N VAL A 547 -5.52 61.20 0.05
CA VAL A 547 -5.50 62.47 -0.73
C VAL A 547 -6.92 62.72 -1.24
N MET A 548 -7.51 63.78 -0.71
CA MET A 548 -8.76 64.39 -1.15
C MET A 548 -8.63 64.99 -2.55
N GLY A 549 -9.74 64.95 -3.30
CA GLY A 549 -10.22 66.13 -4.02
C GLY A 549 -10.27 66.04 -5.54
N LEU A 550 -11.53 66.04 -6.01
CA LEU A 550 -12.07 66.28 -7.36
C LEU A 550 -12.08 65.11 -8.35
#